data_AF-U2FLK1-F1
#
_entry.id   AF-U2FLK1-F1
#
_cell.length_a   1.000
_cell.length_b   1.000
_cell.length_c   1.000
_cell.angle_alpha   90.00
_cell.angle_beta   90.00
_cell.angle_gamma   90.00
#
_symmetry.space_group_name_H-M   'P 1'
#
loop_
_entity.id
_entity.type
_entity.pdbx_description
1 polymer ?
#
loop_
_entity_poly.entity_id
_entity_poly.type
_entity_poly.pdbx_seq_one_letter_code
_entity_poly.pdbx_strand_id
1 'polypeptide(L)'
;MRLLAPALARTVSARRPLALVAPPQAPHATALASLGVPSDALLWLRAGSRTDALWAAEQALKTGCCGALLLWQDARPDALRRLHLAAARTGDTLFVMLRPLSAARQPSPAVLRVALYPVPGGVSLDIVKRRGPARGEPLVLDLPSPIVESRYARLARHPSAAPAARRVRPAAV
;
A
#
# COMPACT_ATOMS: atom_id res chain seq x y z
N MET A 1 -3.22 0.64 -1.37
CA MET A 1 -2.51 1.52 -2.32
C MET A 1 -3.22 2.84 -2.60
N ARG A 2 -4.55 2.87 -2.77
CA ARG A 2 -5.29 4.05 -3.21
C ARG A 2 -5.17 5.27 -2.29
N LEU A 3 -5.12 5.06 -0.98
CA LEU A 3 -4.82 6.11 0.00
C LEU A 3 -3.47 6.83 -0.26
N LEU A 4 -2.48 6.11 -0.79
CA LEU A 4 -1.15 6.65 -1.07
C LEU A 4 -1.04 7.27 -2.45
N ALA A 5 -2.04 7.10 -3.33
CA ALA A 5 -1.96 7.51 -4.73
C ALA A 5 -1.54 8.98 -4.92
N PRO A 6 -2.13 9.97 -4.22
CA PRO A 6 -1.73 11.37 -4.40
C PRO A 6 -0.28 11.64 -4.00
N ALA A 7 0.21 10.96 -2.96
CA ALA A 7 1.58 11.10 -2.51
C ALA A 7 2.55 10.45 -3.51
N LEU A 8 2.22 9.26 -3.99
CA LEU A 8 3.02 8.53 -4.98
C LEU A 8 3.10 9.28 -6.31
N ALA A 9 2.00 9.83 -6.81
CA ALA A 9 1.97 10.61 -8.04
C ALA A 9 2.85 11.88 -7.97
N ARG A 10 3.09 12.41 -6.76
CA ARG A 10 3.93 13.60 -6.55
C ARG A 10 5.41 13.27 -6.38
N THR A 11 5.75 12.10 -5.85
CA THR A 11 7.12 11.74 -5.50
C THR A 11 7.78 10.83 -6.54
N VAL A 12 6.99 10.07 -7.29
CA VAL A 12 7.49 9.09 -8.26
C VAL A 12 7.63 9.72 -9.64
N SER A 13 8.77 9.48 -10.29
CA SER A 13 9.04 9.88 -11.67
C SER A 13 9.98 8.86 -12.33
N ALA A 14 10.17 8.93 -13.64
CA ALA A 14 11.09 8.04 -14.37
C ALA A 14 12.52 8.05 -13.78
N ARG A 15 12.99 9.19 -13.25
CA ARG A 15 14.31 9.29 -12.59
C ARG A 15 14.31 8.87 -11.13
N ARG A 16 13.14 8.78 -10.49
CA ARG A 16 12.95 8.49 -9.07
C ARG A 16 11.81 7.49 -8.90
N PRO A 17 12.05 6.19 -9.19
CA PRO A 17 11.00 5.19 -9.24
C PRO A 17 10.37 4.90 -7.87
N LEU A 18 9.25 4.19 -7.91
CA LEU A 18 8.60 3.53 -6.78
C LEU A 18 9.29 2.19 -6.50
N ALA A 19 10.00 2.07 -5.38
CA ALA A 19 10.58 0.82 -4.91
C ALA A 19 9.55 0.02 -4.09
N LEU A 20 9.32 -1.23 -4.47
CA LEU A 20 8.44 -2.17 -3.77
C LEU A 20 9.26 -3.32 -3.19
N VAL A 21 9.14 -3.53 -1.88
CA VAL A 21 9.89 -4.55 -1.14
C VAL A 21 8.92 -5.48 -0.41
N ALA A 22 9.09 -6.78 -0.63
CA ALA A 22 8.26 -7.84 -0.05
C ALA A 22 6.72 -7.68 -0.26
N PRO A 23 6.22 -7.17 -1.41
CA PRO A 23 4.77 -7.01 -1.59
C PRO A 23 4.06 -8.37 -1.47
N PRO A 24 2.87 -8.42 -0.86
CA PRO A 24 2.13 -9.67 -0.61
C PRO A 24 1.67 -10.35 -1.90
N GLN A 25 1.53 -9.59 -2.99
CA GLN A 25 1.26 -10.10 -4.33
C GLN A 25 2.17 -9.43 -5.35
N ALA A 26 2.27 -10.02 -6.54
CA ALA A 26 2.98 -9.43 -7.66
C ALA A 26 2.41 -8.02 -7.98
N PRO A 27 3.27 -6.99 -8.08
CA PRO A 27 2.82 -5.65 -8.43
C PRO A 27 2.17 -5.60 -9.81
N HIS A 28 0.99 -4.99 -9.91
CA HIS A 28 0.27 -4.84 -11.16
C HIS A 28 0.54 -3.43 -11.76
N ALA A 29 1.49 -3.33 -12.68
CA ALA A 29 1.96 -2.05 -13.21
C ALA A 29 0.82 -1.16 -13.75
N THR A 30 -0.11 -1.72 -14.52
CA THR A 30 -1.27 -0.99 -15.07
C THR A 30 -2.18 -0.42 -13.98
N ALA A 31 -2.33 -1.14 -12.86
CA ALA A 31 -3.15 -0.66 -11.76
C ALA A 31 -2.46 0.51 -11.05
N LEU A 32 -1.14 0.46 -10.91
CA LEU A 32 -0.35 1.57 -10.38
C LEU A 32 -0.35 2.79 -11.33
N ALA A 33 -0.33 2.57 -12.64
CA ALA A 33 -0.49 3.63 -13.64
C ALA A 33 -1.82 4.37 -13.49
N SER A 34 -2.93 3.66 -13.24
CA SER A 34 -4.23 4.29 -12.95
C SER A 34 -4.24 5.12 -11.65
N LEU A 35 -3.24 4.94 -10.79
CA LEU A 35 -3.03 5.71 -9.55
C LEU A 35 -1.99 6.84 -9.71
N GLY A 36 -1.56 7.14 -10.94
CA GLY A 36 -0.62 8.20 -11.24
C GLY A 36 0.86 7.82 -11.09
N VAL A 37 1.18 6.53 -10.99
CA VAL A 37 2.56 6.03 -10.96
C VAL A 37 2.99 5.61 -12.38
N PRO A 38 3.99 6.25 -13.02
CA PRO A 38 4.44 5.85 -14.34
C PRO A 38 4.87 4.38 -14.36
N SER A 39 4.46 3.62 -15.37
CA SER A 39 4.72 2.17 -15.44
C SER A 39 6.21 1.83 -15.58
N ASP A 40 6.98 2.73 -16.18
CA ASP A 40 8.44 2.70 -16.31
C ASP A 40 9.16 3.13 -15.03
N ALA A 41 8.46 3.74 -14.07
CA ALA A 41 8.99 4.21 -12.79
C ALA A 41 8.69 3.22 -11.64
N LEU A 42 8.78 1.91 -11.90
CA LEU A 42 8.50 0.86 -10.92
C LEU A 42 9.71 -0.07 -10.73
N LEU A 43 10.15 -0.22 -9.48
CA LEU A 43 11.24 -1.11 -9.11
C LEU A 43 10.75 -2.16 -8.10
N TRP A 44 10.66 -3.42 -8.51
CA TRP A 44 10.35 -4.52 -7.60
C TRP A 44 11.62 -5.18 -7.08
N LEU A 45 11.96 -4.93 -5.81
CA LEU A 45 13.10 -5.54 -5.15
C LEU A 45 12.71 -6.93 -4.61
N ARG A 46 13.19 -7.97 -5.30
CA ARG A 46 13.02 -9.37 -4.89
C ARG A 46 14.04 -9.70 -3.81
N ALA A 47 13.57 -10.13 -2.66
CA ALA A 47 14.41 -10.53 -1.53
C ALA A 47 14.17 -12.02 -1.21
N GLY A 48 15.24 -12.76 -0.91
CA GLY A 48 15.16 -14.18 -0.57
C GLY A 48 14.65 -14.45 0.85
N SER A 49 14.80 -13.48 1.75
CA SER A 49 14.36 -13.58 3.14
C SER A 49 13.80 -12.24 3.66
N ARG A 50 13.18 -12.27 4.84
CA ARG A 50 12.72 -11.05 5.55
C ARG A 50 13.90 -10.15 5.94
N THR A 51 15.03 -10.75 6.33
CA THR A 51 16.25 -10.01 6.64
C THR A 51 16.79 -9.30 5.40
N ASP A 52 16.83 -9.99 4.25
CA ASP A 52 17.27 -9.39 2.99
C ASP A 52 16.32 -8.29 2.53
N ALA A 53 15.02 -8.43 2.76
CA ALA A 53 14.04 -7.39 2.48
C ALA A 53 14.30 -6.13 3.32
N LEU A 54 14.59 -6.27 4.62
CA LEU A 54 14.97 -5.14 5.47
C LEU A 54 16.28 -4.51 5.00
N TRP A 55 17.27 -5.33 4.64
CA TRP A 55 18.55 -4.86 4.14
C TRP A 55 18.41 -4.11 2.81
N ALA A 56 17.67 -4.66 1.84
CA ALA A 56 17.40 -4.03 0.56
C ALA A 56 16.67 -2.69 0.71
N ALA A 57 15.68 -2.63 1.61
CA ALA A 57 15.01 -1.37 1.95
C ALA A 57 15.99 -0.36 2.57
N GLU A 58 16.85 -0.79 3.50
CA GLU A 58 17.87 0.06 4.11
C GLU A 58 18.84 0.62 3.06
N GLN A 59 19.31 -0.20 2.11
CA GLN A 59 20.20 0.26 1.04
C GLN A 59 19.50 1.26 0.10
N ALA A 60 18.27 0.98 -0.31
CA ALA A 60 17.52 1.91 -1.17
C ALA A 60 17.27 3.28 -0.50
N LEU A 61 17.05 3.30 0.82
CA LEU A 61 16.92 4.53 1.58
C LEU A 61 18.26 5.28 1.71
N LYS A 62 19.36 4.54 1.94
CA LYS A 62 20.72 5.11 2.04
C LYS A 62 21.20 5.73 0.73
N THR A 63 20.85 5.13 -0.40
CA THR A 63 21.27 5.63 -1.72
C THR A 63 20.35 6.72 -2.27
N GLY A 64 19.10 6.81 -1.79
CA GLY A 64 18.12 7.77 -2.31
C GLY A 64 17.69 7.47 -3.74
N CYS A 65 17.86 6.23 -4.22
CA CYS A 65 17.62 5.88 -5.61
C CYS A 65 16.14 5.88 -6.03
N CYS A 66 15.22 6.12 -5.10
CA CYS A 66 13.77 6.07 -5.32
C CYS A 66 13.06 7.30 -4.74
N GLY A 67 11.96 7.67 -5.39
CA GLY A 67 11.06 8.74 -4.93
C GLY A 67 10.17 8.28 -3.79
N ALA A 68 9.77 7.01 -3.82
CA ALA A 68 9.02 6.37 -2.76
C ALA A 68 9.46 4.92 -2.58
N LEU A 69 9.42 4.43 -1.34
CA LEU A 69 9.67 3.05 -0.98
C LEU A 69 8.52 2.50 -0.15
N LEU A 70 7.94 1.38 -0.59
CA LEU A 70 6.89 0.66 0.11
C LEU A 70 7.43 -0.69 0.57
N LEU A 71 7.32 -0.93 1.88
CA LEU A 71 7.78 -2.16 2.50
C LEU A 71 6.63 -2.89 3.21
N TRP A 72 6.37 -4.14 2.83
CA TRP A 72 5.35 -5.00 3.46
C TRP A 72 5.99 -6.06 4.35
N GLN A 73 6.39 -5.66 5.54
CA GLN A 73 6.78 -6.61 6.58
C GLN A 73 6.65 -5.98 7.95
N ASP A 74 6.65 -6.82 8.97
CA ASP A 74 6.88 -6.37 10.34
C ASP A 74 8.38 -6.44 10.68
N ALA A 75 8.84 -5.64 11.64
CA ALA A 75 10.24 -5.61 12.05
C ALA A 75 10.40 -5.25 13.52
N ARG A 76 11.52 -5.72 14.11
CA ARG A 76 11.92 -5.38 15.49
C ARG A 76 12.25 -3.90 15.62
N PRO A 77 12.13 -3.30 16.83
CA PRO A 77 12.41 -1.89 17.07
C PRO A 77 13.77 -1.40 16.55
N ASP A 78 14.85 -2.18 16.72
CA ASP A 78 16.19 -1.83 16.21
C ASP A 78 16.25 -1.69 14.69
N ALA A 79 15.61 -2.62 13.97
CA ALA A 79 15.53 -2.56 12.51
C ALA A 79 14.69 -1.36 12.05
N LEU A 80 13.57 -1.07 12.74
CA LEU A 80 12.77 0.11 12.47
C LEU A 80 13.58 1.41 12.67
N ARG A 81 14.38 1.48 13.73
CA ARG A 81 15.24 2.64 14.01
C ARG A 81 16.30 2.82 12.93
N ARG A 82 16.95 1.73 12.51
CA ARG A 82 17.94 1.75 11.40
C ARG A 82 17.32 2.25 10.10
N LEU A 83 16.16 1.73 9.71
CA LEU A 83 15.43 2.19 8.52
C LEU A 83 15.04 3.67 8.63
N HIS A 84 14.57 4.11 9.79
CA HIS A 84 14.20 5.51 9.99
C HIS A 84 15.40 6.45 9.86
N LEU A 85 16.57 6.08 10.43
CA LEU A 85 17.81 6.84 10.29
C LEU A 85 18.30 6.87 8.83
N ALA A 86 18.19 5.74 8.11
CA ALA A 86 18.52 5.69 6.68
C ALA A 86 17.63 6.64 5.86
N ALA A 87 16.32 6.64 6.10
CA ALA A 87 15.38 7.54 5.43
C ALA A 87 15.65 9.02 5.76
N ALA A 88 15.96 9.33 7.02
CA ALA A 88 16.20 10.69 7.49
C ALA A 88 17.51 11.29 6.94
N ARG A 89 18.53 10.47 6.68
CA ARG A 89 19.83 10.94 6.17
C ARG A 89 19.73 11.53 4.76
N THR A 90 18.99 10.86 3.88
CA THR A 90 18.81 11.31 2.49
C THR A 90 17.68 12.34 2.38
N GLY A 91 16.62 12.18 3.19
CA GLY A 91 15.54 13.16 3.35
C GLY A 91 14.55 13.26 2.18
N ASP A 92 14.85 12.65 1.03
CA ASP A 92 14.09 12.86 -0.21
C ASP A 92 13.15 11.70 -0.57
N THR A 93 13.26 10.53 0.07
CA THR A 93 12.40 9.37 -0.24
C THR A 93 11.17 9.30 0.66
N LEU A 94 9.97 9.21 0.06
CA LEU A 94 8.74 8.86 0.78
C LEU A 94 8.81 7.39 1.22
N PHE A 95 9.14 7.16 2.48
CA PHE A 95 9.19 5.81 3.05
C PHE A 95 7.88 5.45 3.77
N VAL A 96 7.22 4.39 3.31
CA VAL A 96 6.01 3.85 3.94
C VAL A 96 6.18 2.36 4.23
N MET A 97 5.90 1.97 5.47
CA MET A 97 5.91 0.59 5.90
C MET A 97 4.47 0.13 6.17
N LEU A 98 4.05 -0.94 5.51
CA LEU A 98 2.73 -1.53 5.66
C LEU A 98 2.82 -2.70 6.64
N ARG A 99 2.09 -2.58 7.75
CA ARG A 99 2.12 -3.51 8.88
C ARG A 99 0.68 -3.94 9.25
N PRO A 100 0.49 -5.13 9.83
CA PRO A 100 -0.82 -5.56 10.32
C PRO A 100 -1.34 -4.62 11.41
N LEU A 101 -2.66 -4.54 11.58
CA LEU A 101 -3.30 -3.66 12.56
C LEU A 101 -2.84 -3.94 14.01
N SER A 102 -2.47 -5.19 14.32
CA SER A 102 -1.88 -5.58 15.61
C SER A 102 -0.60 -4.79 15.96
N ALA A 103 0.13 -4.29 14.96
CA ALA A 103 1.31 -3.46 15.16
C ALA A 103 0.99 -2.02 15.61
N ALA A 104 -0.27 -1.60 15.63
CA ALA A 104 -0.66 -0.25 16.07
C ALA A 104 -0.23 0.06 17.51
N ARG A 105 -0.21 -0.95 18.39
CA ARG A 105 0.21 -0.79 19.79
C ARG A 105 1.72 -0.87 20.00
N GLN A 106 2.48 -1.34 19.01
CA GLN A 106 3.93 -1.49 19.12
C GLN A 106 4.63 -0.13 18.99
N PRO A 107 5.75 0.12 19.68
CA PRO A 107 6.53 1.33 19.49
C PRO A 107 7.12 1.40 18.07
N SER A 108 7.22 2.60 17.51
CA SER A 108 7.79 2.81 16.19
C SER A 108 8.36 4.24 16.06
N PRO A 109 9.53 4.41 15.38
CA PRO A 109 10.14 5.71 15.14
C PRO A 109 9.39 6.54 14.07
N ALA A 110 8.41 5.97 13.36
CA ALA A 110 7.66 6.67 12.32
C ALA A 110 7.07 8.00 12.81
N VAL A 111 7.20 9.05 11.99
CA VAL A 111 6.69 10.41 12.29
C VAL A 111 5.17 10.52 12.17
N LEU A 112 4.57 9.64 11.37
CA LEU A 112 3.13 9.48 11.18
C LEU A 112 2.80 7.99 11.22
N ARG A 113 1.76 7.63 11.97
CA ARG A 113 1.20 6.27 12.04
C ARG A 113 -0.30 6.38 11.94
N VAL A 114 -0.87 5.61 11.03
CA VAL A 114 -2.30 5.60 10.74
C VAL A 114 -2.78 4.17 10.81
N ALA A 115 -3.86 3.93 11.56
CA ALA A 115 -4.61 2.69 11.53
C ALA A 115 -5.74 2.84 10.50
N LEU A 116 -5.98 1.81 9.70
CA LEU A 116 -6.95 1.83 8.61
C LEU A 116 -8.01 0.77 8.82
N TYR A 117 -9.27 1.16 8.72
CA TYR A 117 -10.45 0.32 8.86
C TYR A 117 -11.29 0.43 7.59
N PRO A 118 -11.62 -0.69 6.93
CA PRO A 118 -12.45 -0.63 5.73
C PRO A 118 -13.86 -0.15 6.08
N VAL A 119 -14.42 0.73 5.26
CA VAL A 119 -15.84 1.13 5.30
C VAL A 119 -16.42 1.05 3.88
N PRO A 120 -17.75 0.96 3.72
CA PRO A 120 -18.36 0.99 2.39
C PRO A 120 -17.89 2.22 1.59
N GLY A 121 -17.36 1.98 0.39
CA GLY A 121 -16.88 3.06 -0.51
C GLY A 121 -15.57 3.74 -0.10
N GLY A 122 -14.94 3.35 1.01
CA GLY A 122 -13.83 4.13 1.56
C GLY A 122 -12.99 3.46 2.63
N VAL A 123 -12.36 4.29 3.45
CA VAL A 123 -11.59 3.89 4.63
C VAL A 123 -11.84 4.86 5.78
N SER A 124 -12.07 4.34 6.97
CA SER A 124 -11.96 5.11 8.22
C SER A 124 -10.55 4.98 8.74
N LEU A 125 -9.94 6.09 9.17
CA LEU A 125 -8.55 6.11 9.62
C LEU A 125 -8.37 6.84 10.94
N ASP A 126 -7.63 6.17 11.83
CA ASP A 126 -7.24 6.71 13.13
C ASP A 126 -5.78 7.12 13.11
N ILE A 127 -5.48 8.34 13.56
CA ILE A 127 -4.12 8.83 13.66
C ILE A 127 -3.52 8.38 14.99
N VAL A 128 -2.86 7.22 14.98
CA VAL A 128 -2.21 6.62 16.16
C VAL A 128 -1.01 7.44 16.64
N LYS A 129 -0.29 8.07 15.71
CA LYS A 129 0.84 8.95 16.01
C LYS A 129 1.00 9.97 14.90
N ARG A 130 1.26 11.23 15.25
CA ARG A 130 1.70 12.25 14.30
C ARG A 130 2.63 13.23 15.00
N ARG A 131 3.42 13.96 14.22
CA ARG A 131 4.07 15.18 14.69
C ARG A 131 3.03 16.30 14.79
N GLY A 132 3.04 17.06 15.88
CA GLY A 132 2.10 18.16 16.12
C GLY A 132 0.83 17.74 16.88
N PRO A 133 -0.25 18.55 16.83
CA PRO A 133 -1.45 18.35 17.64
C PRO A 133 -2.09 16.98 17.44
N ALA A 134 -2.52 16.35 18.53
CA ALA A 134 -3.27 15.11 18.47
C ALA A 134 -4.62 15.33 17.77
N ARG A 135 -5.08 14.33 17.03
CA ARG A 135 -6.45 14.28 16.50
C ARG A 135 -7.09 13.03 17.07
N GLY A 136 -8.08 13.21 17.94
CA GLY A 136 -8.80 12.09 18.56
C GLY A 136 -9.88 11.50 17.66
N GLU A 137 -10.41 12.29 16.72
CA GLU A 137 -11.53 11.87 15.87
C GLU A 137 -11.04 11.10 14.62
N PRO A 138 -11.67 9.95 14.32
CA PRO A 138 -11.43 9.22 13.07
C PRO A 138 -11.71 10.09 11.85
N LEU A 139 -10.92 9.91 10.80
CA LEU A 139 -11.17 10.54 9.50
C LEU A 139 -11.73 9.49 8.54
N VAL A 140 -12.91 9.75 7.98
CA VAL A 140 -13.46 8.93 6.90
C VAL A 140 -13.05 9.52 5.56
N LEU A 141 -12.45 8.69 4.72
CA LEU A 141 -12.06 9.06 3.36
C LEU A 141 -12.81 8.19 2.37
N ASP A 142 -13.51 8.85 1.46
CA ASP A 142 -14.04 8.19 0.28
C ASP A 142 -12.89 7.78 -0.62
N LEU A 143 -12.86 6.49 -0.91
CA LEU A 143 -11.94 5.90 -1.85
C LEU A 143 -12.81 5.22 -2.91
N PRO A 144 -13.24 5.93 -3.97
CA PRO A 144 -14.01 5.36 -5.08
C PRO A 144 -13.16 4.43 -5.97
N SER A 145 -13.54 3.16 -6.08
CA SER A 145 -12.71 2.17 -6.79
C SER A 145 -12.63 2.49 -8.29
N PRO A 146 -11.42 2.67 -8.86
CA PRO A 146 -11.26 2.92 -10.29
C PRO A 146 -11.77 1.76 -11.14
N ILE A 147 -11.83 0.55 -10.58
CA ILE A 147 -12.43 -0.63 -11.23
C ILE A 147 -13.95 -0.46 -11.31
N VAL A 148 -14.61 0.00 -10.24
CA VAL A 148 -16.07 0.17 -10.15
C VAL A 148 -16.55 1.36 -10.98
N GLU A 149 -15.69 2.36 -11.18
CA GLU A 149 -15.97 3.53 -12.02
C GLU A 149 -15.61 3.30 -13.49
N SER A 150 -14.83 2.25 -13.79
CA SER A 150 -14.46 1.90 -15.15
C SER A 150 -15.69 1.58 -16.01
N ARG A 151 -15.57 1.81 -17.32
CA ARG A 151 -16.60 1.41 -18.30
C ARG A 151 -16.94 -0.09 -18.19
N TYR A 152 -15.98 -0.92 -17.76
CA TYR A 152 -16.16 -2.37 -17.56
C TYR A 152 -17.03 -2.73 -16.36
N ALA A 153 -17.03 -1.94 -15.28
CA ALA A 153 -17.93 -2.18 -14.17
C ALA A 153 -19.39 -1.84 -14.50
N ARG A 154 -19.63 -0.90 -15.43
CA ARG A 154 -20.99 -0.65 -15.96
C ARG A 154 -21.50 -1.82 -16.80
N LEU A 155 -20.60 -2.50 -17.52
CA LEU A 155 -20.93 -3.72 -18.26
C LEU A 155 -21.27 -4.89 -17.32
N ALA A 156 -20.57 -5.03 -16.19
CA ALA A 156 -20.90 -6.04 -15.18
C ALA A 156 -22.25 -5.80 -14.45
N ARG A 157 -22.79 -4.57 -14.51
CA ARG A 157 -24.14 -4.25 -14.02
C ARG A 157 -25.24 -4.54 -15.04
N HIS A 158 -24.92 -5.05 -16.23
CA HIS A 158 -25.96 -5.67 -17.03
C HIS A 158 -26.50 -6.88 -16.26
N PRO A 159 -27.82 -7.00 -16.05
CA PRO A 159 -28.44 -8.18 -15.45
C PRO A 159 -28.39 -9.34 -16.44
N SER A 160 -27.20 -9.75 -16.87
CA SER A 160 -26.98 -10.89 -17.74
C SER A 160 -26.56 -12.09 -16.89
N ALA A 161 -27.52 -12.56 -16.09
CA ALA A 161 -27.76 -13.96 -15.76
C ALA A 161 -28.70 -13.99 -14.55
N ALA A 162 -29.99 -14.14 -14.80
CA ALA A 162 -30.83 -14.81 -13.80
C ALA A 162 -30.12 -16.14 -13.47
N PRO A 163 -29.97 -16.52 -12.19
CA PRO A 163 -29.32 -17.77 -11.83
C PRO A 163 -30.07 -18.89 -12.53
N ALA A 164 -29.42 -19.54 -13.49
CA ALA A 164 -30.01 -20.70 -14.16
C ALA A 164 -30.34 -21.72 -13.07
N ALA A 165 -31.63 -21.98 -12.88
CA ALA A 165 -32.12 -22.93 -11.89
C ALA A 165 -31.39 -24.26 -12.10
N ARG A 166 -30.51 -24.60 -11.15
CA ARG A 166 -29.76 -25.85 -11.15
C ARG A 166 -30.77 -26.97 -10.92
N ARG A 167 -31.28 -27.59 -11.99
CA ARG A 167 -32.13 -28.79 -11.87
C ARG A 167 -31.24 -29.93 -11.40
N VAL A 168 -31.28 -30.22 -10.11
CA VAL A 168 -30.76 -31.47 -9.56
C VAL A 168 -31.67 -32.59 -10.08
N ARG A 169 -31.13 -33.48 -10.93
CA ARG A 169 -31.85 -34.70 -11.30
C ARG A 169 -31.85 -35.60 -10.06
N PRO A 170 -33.01 -36.09 -9.58
CA PRO A 170 -33.02 -37.06 -8.50
C PRO A 170 -32.34 -38.35 -8.99
N ALA A 171 -31.55 -38.95 -8.11
CA ALA A 171 -30.97 -40.27 -8.35
C ALA A 171 -32.10 -41.30 -8.44
N ALA A 172 -32.07 -42.12 -9.49
CA ALA A 172 -32.93 -43.29 -9.59
C ALA A 172 -32.36 -44.41 -8.71
N VAL A 173 -33.30 -45.04 -7.99
CA VAL A 173 -33.27 -46.22 -7.09
C VAL A 173 -32.00 -47.06 -7.12
#